data_AF-A0A416EIF5-F1
#
_entry.id   AF-A0A416EIF5-F1
#
_cell.length_a   1.000
_cell.length_b   1.000
_cell.length_c   1.000
_cell.angle_alpha   90.00
_cell.angle_beta   90.00
_cell.angle_gamma   90.00
#
_symmetry.space_group_name_H-M   'P 1'
#
loop_
_entity.id
_entity.type
_entity.pdbx_description
1 polymer ?
#
loop_
_entity_poly.entity_id
_entity_poly.type
_entity_poly.pdbx_seq_one_letter_code
_entity_poly.pdbx_strand_id
1 'polypeptide(L)' 'MEEEFKNYIFENFTLDLDGKMMVSNILNWIWVQAMDKEDTVNALMELLDGIGIEKEEIEQFINWE' A
#
# COMPACT_ATOMS: atom_id res chain seq x y z
N MET A 1 -2.41 10.60 3.49
CA MET A 1 -2.55 9.13 3.63
C MET A 1 -2.00 8.38 2.44
N GLU A 2 -2.52 8.51 1.21
CA GLU A 2 -1.96 7.78 0.03
C GLU A 2 -0.46 8.09 -0.18
N GLU A 3 -0.13 9.38 -0.31
CA GLU A 3 1.26 9.81 -0.53
C GLU A 3 2.16 9.45 0.65
N GLU A 4 1.65 9.52 1.87
CA GLU A 4 2.39 9.16 3.09
C GLU A 4 2.70 7.66 3.12
N PHE A 5 1.72 6.81 2.80
CA PHE A 5 1.89 5.37 2.72
C PHE A 5 2.88 4.98 1.61
N LYS A 6 2.75 5.62 0.46
CA LYS A 6 3.68 5.43 -0.66
C LYS A 6 5.11 5.81 -0.30
N ASN A 7 5.30 6.97 0.34
CA ASN A 7 6.62 7.43 0.79
C ASN A 7 7.19 6.47 1.84
N TYR A 8 6.37 6.05 2.80
CA TYR A 8 6.76 5.05 3.78
C TYR A 8 7.27 3.76 3.11
N ILE A 9 6.56 3.25 2.09
CA ILE A 9 7.05 2.06 1.36
C ILE A 9 8.40 2.34 0.67
N PHE A 10 8.55 3.49 0.02
CA PHE A 10 9.76 3.81 -0.75
C PHE A 10 10.99 4.10 0.11
N GLU A 11 10.79 4.51 1.35
CA GLU A 11 11.85 4.81 2.30
C GLU A 11 12.29 3.58 3.11
N ASN A 12 11.37 2.64 3.37
CA ASN A 12 11.62 1.51 4.28
C ASN A 12 11.91 0.19 3.55
N PHE A 13 11.48 0.03 2.29
CA PHE A 13 11.67 -1.20 1.53
C PHE A 13 12.61 -1.02 0.34
N THR A 14 13.43 -2.04 0.07
CA THR A 14 14.36 -2.03 -1.06
C THR A 14 13.63 -2.43 -2.33
N LEU A 15 13.27 -1.43 -3.14
CA LEU A 15 12.60 -1.59 -4.43
C LEU A 15 13.46 -0.98 -5.53
N ASP A 16 13.59 -1.70 -6.65
CA ASP A 16 14.13 -1.12 -7.88
C ASP A 16 13.11 -0.18 -8.54
N LEU A 17 13.47 0.39 -9.69
CA LEU A 17 12.60 1.34 -10.38
C LEU A 17 11.27 0.71 -10.79
N ASP A 18 11.31 -0.53 -11.30
CA ASP A 18 10.13 -1.25 -11.76
C ASP A 18 9.21 -1.60 -10.59
N GLY A 19 9.76 -2.04 -9.46
CA GLY A 19 9.04 -2.28 -8.21
C GLY A 19 8.36 -1.01 -7.69
N LYS A 20 9.06 0.14 -7.69
CA LYS A 20 8.46 1.43 -7.31
C LYS A 20 7.32 1.84 -8.25
N MET A 21 7.44 1.56 -9.54
CA MET A 21 6.35 1.80 -10.50
C MET A 21 5.16 0.89 -10.25
N MET A 22 5.38 -0.40 -9.99
CA MET A 22 4.32 -1.35 -9.65
C MET A 22 3.57 -0.95 -8.38
N VAL A 23 4.28 -0.67 -7.30
CA VAL A 23 3.68 -0.17 -6.05
C VAL A 23 2.88 1.09 -6.29
N SER A 24 3.42 2.06 -7.06
CA SER A 24 2.67 3.28 -7.40
C SER A 24 1.34 2.98 -8.09
N ASN A 25 1.34 2.05 -9.05
CA ASN A 25 0.12 1.70 -9.79
C ASN A 25 -0.90 0.98 -8.90
N ILE A 26 -0.45 0.09 -8.01
CA ILE A 26 -1.29 -0.61 -7.04
C ILE A 26 -1.97 0.40 -6.11
N LEU A 27 -1.19 1.30 -5.50
CA LEU A 27 -1.73 2.31 -4.58
C LEU A 27 -2.73 3.24 -5.28
N ASN A 28 -2.38 3.74 -6.47
CA ASN A 28 -3.29 4.56 -7.27
C ASN A 28 -4.61 3.82 -7.57
N TRP A 29 -4.56 2.52 -7.86
CA TRP A 29 -5.76 1.73 -8.15
C TRP A 29 -6.62 1.51 -6.91
N ILE A 30 -6.00 1.18 -5.76
CA ILE A 30 -6.67 0.99 -4.47
C ILE A 30 -7.40 2.26 -4.05
N TRP A 31 -6.74 3.42 -4.15
CA TRP A 31 -7.29 4.70 -3.66
C TRP A 31 -8.50 5.23 -4.44
N VAL A 32 -8.78 4.69 -5.63
CA VAL A 32 -9.97 5.02 -6.41
C VAL A 32 -11.09 3.98 -6.28
N GLN A 33 -10.86 2.87 -5.58
CA GLN A 33 -11.91 1.89 -5.30
C GLN A 33 -12.77 2.34 -4.12
N ALA A 34 -14.07 2.05 -4.18
CA ALA A 34 -14.98 2.24 -3.05
C ALA A 34 -14.98 0.97 -2.16
N MET A 35 -13.85 0.72 -1.50
CA MET A 35 -13.68 -0.39 -0.54
C MET A 35 -13.74 0.13 0.89
N ASP A 36 -14.23 -0.70 1.82
CA ASP A 36 -14.10 -0.40 3.24
C ASP A 36 -12.67 -0.65 3.74
N LYS A 37 -12.42 -0.38 5.02
CA LYS A 37 -11.09 -0.53 5.63
C LYS A 37 -10.58 -1.97 5.58
N GLU A 38 -11.42 -2.94 5.89
CA GLU A 38 -11.01 -4.33 5.95
C GLU A 38 -10.65 -4.84 4.55
N ASP A 39 -11.50 -4.55 3.57
CA ASP A 39 -11.26 -4.90 2.17
C ASP A 39 -10.01 -4.20 1.62
N THR A 40 -9.80 -2.93 1.95
CA THR A 40 -8.61 -2.17 1.54
C THR A 40 -7.33 -2.79 2.10
N VAL A 41 -7.30 -3.10 3.40
CA VAL A 41 -6.12 -3.69 4.05
C VAL A 41 -5.82 -5.08 3.49
N ASN A 42 -6.85 -5.92 3.31
CA ASN A 42 -6.68 -7.25 2.74
C ASN A 42 -6.17 -7.20 1.29
N ALA A 43 -6.72 -6.31 0.46
CA ALA A 43 -6.24 -6.12 -0.91
C ALA A 43 -4.78 -5.65 -0.96
N LEU A 44 -4.37 -4.74 -0.08
CA LEU A 44 -2.99 -4.29 0.01
C LEU A 44 -2.05 -5.40 0.48
N MET A 45 -2.45 -6.21 1.45
CA MET A 45 -1.68 -7.39 1.89
C MET A 45 -1.44 -8.39 0.76
N GLU A 46 -2.46 -8.63 -0.09
CA GLU A 46 -2.33 -9.54 -1.23
C GLU A 46 -1.48 -8.94 -2.37
N LEU A 47 -1.72 -7.68 -2.73
CA LEU A 47 -1.09 -7.04 -3.89
C LEU A 47 0.35 -6.60 -3.62
N LEU A 48 0.69 -6.32 -2.37
CA LEU A 48 2.04 -5.97 -1.93
C LEU A 48 2.79 -7.18 -1.34
N ASP A 49 2.27 -8.40 -1.50
CA ASP A 49 2.96 -9.59 -1.05
C ASP A 49 4.37 -9.68 -1.67
N GLY A 50 5.34 -10.09 -0.86
CA GLY A 50 6.74 -10.21 -1.25
C GLY A 50 7.59 -8.95 -1.06
N ILE A 51 7.02 -7.77 -0.74
CA ILE A 51 7.85 -6.62 -0.34
C ILE A 51 8.25 -6.66 1.14
N GLY A 52 7.57 -7.49 1.94
CA GLY A 52 7.85 -7.68 3.36
C GLY A 52 7.12 -6.71 4.30
N ILE A 53 6.09 -6.02 3.82
CA ILE A 53 5.24 -5.15 4.64
C ILE A 53 4.26 -5.98 5.49
N GLU A 54 4.09 -5.59 6.75
CA GLU A 54 3.16 -6.23 7.68
C GLU A 54 1.79 -5.54 7.70
N LYS A 55 0.76 -6.28 8.14
CA LYS A 55 -0.62 -5.78 8.18
C LYS A 55 -0.75 -4.56 9.09
N GLU A 56 -0.09 -4.61 10.25
CA GLU A 56 -0.05 -3.55 11.26
C GLU A 56 0.60 -2.28 10.73
N GLU A 57 1.52 -2.39 9.77
CA GLU A 57 2.14 -1.24 9.10
C GLU A 57 1.16 -0.60 8.13
N ILE A 58 0.39 -1.39 7.38
CA ILE A 58 -0.67 -0.90 6.47
C ILE A 58 -1.79 -0.21 7.26
N GLU A 59 -2.26 -0.82 8.35
CA GLU A 59 -3.39 -0.31 9.14
C GLU A 59 -3.15 1.09 9.73
N GLN A 60 -1.89 1.52 9.88
CA GLN A 60 -1.54 2.88 10.31
C GLN A 60 -1.91 3.95 9.29
N PHE A 61 -1.98 3.60 8.00
CA PHE A 61 -2.25 4.53 6.90
C PHE A 61 -3.66 4.41 6.35
N ILE A 62 -4.34 3.29 6.60
CA ILE A 62 -5.72 3.06 6.16
C ILE A 62 -6.69 3.43 7.28
N ASN A 63 -7.06 4.71 7.30
CA ASN A 63 -8.12 5.23 8.16
C ASN A 63 -9.23 5.88 7.32
N TRP A 64 -10.20 5.08 6.89
CA TRP A 64 -11.37 5.56 6.14
C TRP A 64 -12.48 6.16 7.03
N GLU A 65 -12.13 6.56 8.25
CA GLU A 65 -13.01 7.27 9.20
C GLU A 65 -12.92 8.79 9.05
#